data_AF-A0A4Y7SJK5-F1
#
_entry.id   AF-A0A4Y7SJK5-F1
#
_cell.length_a   1.000
_cell.length_b   1.000
_cell.length_c   1.000
_cell.angle_alpha   90.00
_cell.angle_beta   90.00
_cell.angle_gamma   90.00
#
_symmetry.space_group_name_H-M   'P 1'
#
loop_
_entity.id
_entity.type
_entity.pdbx_description
1 polymer ?
#
loop_
_entity_poly.entity_id
_entity_poly.type
_entity_poly.pdbx_seq_one_letter_code
_entity_poly.pdbx_strand_id
1 'polypeptide(L)'
;MPIPVLPLEVWLEILEVACLMDTKVPIALSEATRELRNISRFHRFHSVKIDDEEKLLAFEKQFSFVPEDIRRITNLLVILPSLLETAYTDEGDEADDSTDASYASSSTHSDNEGTESDDGSHAPSLDSEDELEYEELSTEEYLELRDEDKSLAHLIAVTQILPSFRMGAGPRFYWTGTLHPSDVGGKDLSQLGHLASYKMRVMDRELDVYSALRRVLEIASGSLKQFSLYWEPHCDFNIDALFPVLPNIQRLTIFEGRAINQDTIHTILQQKFAPFPPLFPSLLEFNISNIYSSNWGGTSIHALKSSTTLRSVSLPCKLVQAMLEFGLLSLPRKVLPTSVQTLRAICSCISDTTRCKVDVTGSSPDLSITTLLSPLTLDELKGEWEERRWFY
;
A
#
# COMPACT_ATOMS: atom_id res chain seq x y z
N MET A 1 -6.47 -37.92 -10.10
CA MET A 1 -6.78 -38.76 -8.91
C MET A 1 -8.04 -38.20 -8.27
N PRO A 2 -8.93 -39.01 -7.69
CA PRO A 2 -10.07 -38.48 -6.94
C PRO A 2 -9.57 -37.65 -5.75
N ILE A 3 -10.15 -36.48 -5.55
CA ILE A 3 -9.86 -35.59 -4.42
C ILE A 3 -10.14 -36.36 -3.12
N PRO A 4 -9.30 -36.23 -2.07
CA PRO A 4 -9.66 -36.76 -0.76
C PRO A 4 -11.02 -36.21 -0.33
N VAL A 5 -11.91 -37.09 0.11
CA VAL A 5 -13.29 -36.76 0.50
C VAL A 5 -13.26 -36.02 1.85
N LEU A 6 -12.87 -34.75 1.82
CA LEU A 6 -13.00 -33.83 2.95
C LEU A 6 -14.35 -33.11 2.86
N PRO A 7 -14.99 -32.80 4.01
CA PRO A 7 -16.16 -31.93 4.05
C PRO A 7 -15.87 -30.56 3.41
N LEU A 8 -16.91 -29.92 2.86
CA LEU A 8 -16.77 -28.63 2.18
C LEU A 8 -16.18 -27.58 3.12
N GLU A 9 -16.60 -27.57 4.38
CA GLU A 9 -16.16 -26.64 5.42
C GLU A 9 -14.63 -26.69 5.60
N VAL A 10 -14.06 -27.90 5.58
CA VAL A 10 -12.61 -28.10 5.70
C VAL A 10 -11.88 -27.58 4.46
N TRP A 11 -12.46 -27.76 3.26
CA TRP A 11 -11.90 -27.16 2.04
C TRP A 11 -11.94 -25.64 2.07
N LEU A 12 -13.00 -25.03 2.60
CA LEU A 12 -13.09 -23.58 2.74
C LEU A 12 -12.04 -23.05 3.71
N GLU A 13 -11.82 -23.73 4.84
CA GLU A 13 -10.76 -23.38 5.79
C GLU A 13 -9.37 -23.53 5.16
N ILE A 14 -9.11 -24.62 4.43
CA ILE A 14 -7.85 -24.82 3.70
C ILE A 14 -7.64 -23.71 2.67
N LEU A 15 -8.69 -23.34 1.92
CA LEU A 15 -8.60 -22.26 0.92
C LEU A 15 -8.38 -20.90 1.57
N GLU A 16 -9.03 -20.62 2.70
CA GLU A 16 -8.81 -19.38 3.47
C GLU A 16 -7.36 -19.31 3.96
N VAL A 17 -6.84 -20.40 4.53
CA VAL A 17 -5.43 -20.49 4.94
C VAL A 17 -4.49 -20.38 3.75
N ALA A 18 -4.78 -21.06 2.64
CA ALA A 18 -3.98 -20.99 1.43
C ALA A 18 -3.94 -19.57 0.85
N CYS A 19 -5.04 -18.81 0.92
CA CYS A 19 -5.09 -17.41 0.49
C CYS A 19 -4.27 -16.47 1.39
N LEU A 20 -3.92 -16.90 2.60
CA LEU A 20 -2.96 -16.20 3.47
C LEU A 20 -1.51 -16.66 3.21
N MET A 21 -1.32 -17.79 2.53
CA MET A 21 -0.01 -18.24 2.08
C MET A 21 0.41 -17.50 0.80
N ASP A 22 1.58 -17.85 0.27
CA ASP A 22 2.07 -17.30 -1.00
C ASP A 22 0.98 -17.37 -2.08
N THR A 23 0.96 -16.35 -2.94
CA THR A 23 0.09 -16.20 -4.12
C THR A 23 0.00 -17.46 -4.98
N LYS A 24 1.02 -18.32 -4.95
CA LYS A 24 1.09 -19.58 -5.69
C LYS A 24 0.19 -20.69 -5.15
N VAL A 25 -0.07 -20.75 -3.84
CA VAL A 25 -0.79 -21.88 -3.22
C VAL A 25 -2.28 -21.91 -3.62
N PRO A 26 -3.03 -20.79 -3.58
CA PRO A 26 -4.41 -20.77 -4.06
C PRO A 26 -4.55 -21.12 -5.54
N ILE A 27 -3.59 -20.66 -6.36
CA ILE A 27 -3.56 -20.95 -7.80
C ILE A 27 -3.38 -22.44 -8.01
N ALA A 28 -2.36 -23.05 -7.39
CA ALA A 28 -2.11 -24.48 -7.47
C ALA A 28 -3.32 -25.32 -6.98
N LEU A 29 -4.02 -24.89 -5.93
CA LEU A 29 -5.24 -25.56 -5.45
C LEU A 29 -6.39 -25.46 -6.46
N SER A 30 -6.53 -24.33 -7.15
CA SER A 30 -7.55 -24.12 -8.17
C SER A 30 -7.27 -24.89 -9.48
N GLU A 31 -6.01 -25.22 -9.74
CA GLU A 31 -5.58 -26.01 -10.88
C GLU A 31 -5.66 -27.51 -10.62
N ALA A 32 -5.52 -27.92 -9.35
CA ALA A 32 -5.49 -29.33 -8.98
C ALA A 32 -6.73 -30.11 -9.46
N THR A 33 -7.94 -29.53 -9.32
CA THR A 33 -9.20 -30.16 -9.76
C THR A 33 -10.32 -29.16 -10.08
N ARG A 34 -11.28 -29.61 -10.90
CA ARG A 34 -12.44 -28.80 -11.31
C ARG A 34 -13.39 -28.51 -10.14
N GLU A 35 -13.57 -29.44 -9.21
CA GLU A 35 -14.40 -29.23 -8.03
C GLU A 35 -13.79 -28.16 -7.11
N LEU A 36 -12.48 -28.21 -6.86
CA LEU A 36 -11.80 -27.17 -6.08
C LEU A 36 -11.84 -25.82 -6.77
N ARG A 37 -11.71 -25.76 -8.10
CA ARG A 37 -11.88 -24.53 -8.87
C ARG A 37 -13.26 -23.90 -8.67
N ASN A 38 -14.32 -24.71 -8.68
CA ASN A 38 -15.68 -24.24 -8.46
C ASN A 38 -15.88 -23.70 -7.02
N ILE A 39 -15.30 -24.37 -6.03
CA ILE A 39 -15.38 -23.95 -4.62
C ILE A 39 -14.55 -22.68 -4.39
N SER A 40 -13.33 -22.61 -4.94
CA SER A 40 -12.41 -21.50 -4.75
C SER A 40 -12.87 -20.21 -5.42
N ARG A 41 -13.76 -20.28 -6.42
CA ARG A 41 -14.34 -19.11 -7.10
C ARG A 41 -14.94 -18.10 -6.12
N PHE A 42 -15.58 -18.56 -5.04
CA PHE A 42 -16.17 -17.69 -4.01
C PHE A 42 -15.13 -17.09 -3.05
N HIS A 43 -13.93 -17.67 -3.00
CA HIS A 43 -12.83 -17.27 -2.13
C HIS A 43 -11.73 -16.49 -2.85
N ARG A 44 -11.79 -16.41 -4.18
CA ARG A 44 -10.76 -15.77 -5.03
C ARG A 44 -10.34 -14.38 -4.58
N PHE A 45 -11.28 -13.56 -4.11
CA PHE A 45 -11.02 -12.18 -3.70
C PHE A 45 -10.93 -11.98 -2.19
N HIS A 46 -10.97 -13.04 -1.37
CA HIS A 46 -10.98 -12.87 0.08
C HIS A 46 -9.71 -12.22 0.63
N SER A 47 -8.56 -12.57 0.07
CA SER A 47 -7.27 -11.96 0.38
C SER A 47 -6.63 -11.47 -0.92
N VAL A 48 -6.40 -10.16 -1.01
CA VAL A 48 -5.83 -9.52 -2.20
C VAL A 48 -4.55 -8.81 -1.80
N LYS A 49 -3.46 -9.12 -2.51
CA LYS A 49 -2.20 -8.37 -2.45
C LYS A 49 -2.01 -7.68 -3.79
N ILE A 50 -1.82 -6.37 -3.74
CA ILE A 50 -1.47 -5.53 -4.89
C ILE A 50 -0.15 -4.88 -4.53
N ASP A 51 0.88 -5.15 -5.32
CA ASP A 51 2.24 -4.71 -5.05
C ASP A 51 2.78 -3.67 -6.04
N ASP A 52 1.90 -3.17 -6.91
CA ASP A 52 2.25 -2.23 -7.96
C ASP A 52 1.04 -1.32 -8.32
N GLU A 53 1.32 -0.11 -8.79
CA GLU A 53 0.28 0.86 -9.16
C GLU A 53 -0.51 0.47 -10.42
N GLU A 54 0.14 -0.14 -11.42
CA GLU A 54 -0.52 -0.59 -12.64
C GLU A 54 -1.44 -1.76 -12.34
N LYS A 55 -0.97 -2.69 -11.48
CA LYS A 55 -1.79 -3.78 -10.96
C LYS A 55 -3.00 -3.27 -10.19
N LEU A 56 -2.86 -2.21 -9.39
CA LEU A 56 -4.00 -1.58 -8.71
C LEU A 56 -5.03 -1.03 -9.71
N LEU A 57 -4.57 -0.32 -10.74
CA LEU A 57 -5.44 0.26 -11.77
C LEU A 57 -6.14 -0.83 -12.61
N ALA A 58 -5.42 -1.89 -12.97
CA ALA A 58 -5.97 -3.04 -13.67
C ALA A 58 -6.97 -3.80 -12.79
N PHE A 59 -6.62 -4.04 -11.53
CA PHE A 59 -7.49 -4.70 -10.55
C PHE A 59 -8.77 -3.91 -10.35
N GLU A 60 -8.71 -2.59 -10.17
CA GLU A 60 -9.89 -1.76 -10.00
C GLU A 60 -10.86 -1.88 -11.18
N LYS A 61 -10.33 -1.80 -12.41
CA LYS A 61 -11.13 -1.99 -13.63
C LYS A 61 -11.80 -3.36 -13.65
N GLN A 62 -11.05 -4.44 -13.42
CA GLN A 62 -11.59 -5.80 -13.47
C GLN A 62 -12.59 -6.08 -12.33
N PHE A 63 -12.23 -5.69 -11.10
CA PHE A 63 -13.02 -5.93 -9.90
C PHE A 63 -14.37 -5.20 -9.95
N SER A 64 -14.44 -4.05 -10.64
CA SER A 64 -15.69 -3.31 -10.86
C SER A 64 -16.74 -4.08 -11.70
N PHE A 65 -16.35 -5.12 -12.44
CA PHE A 65 -17.25 -5.96 -13.25
C PHE A 65 -17.63 -7.29 -12.60
N VAL A 66 -16.92 -7.70 -11.54
CA VAL A 66 -17.17 -8.94 -10.81
C VAL A 66 -18.60 -8.91 -10.20
N PRO A 67 -19.42 -9.97 -10.18
CA PRO A 67 -20.73 -9.90 -9.53
C PRO A 67 -20.66 -9.62 -8.01
N GLU A 68 -21.60 -8.85 -7.45
CA GLU A 68 -21.57 -8.38 -6.04
C GLU A 68 -21.52 -9.52 -5.01
N ASP A 69 -22.13 -10.65 -5.31
CA ASP A 69 -22.15 -11.86 -4.50
C ASP A 69 -20.75 -12.48 -4.31
N ILE A 70 -19.83 -12.22 -5.25
CA ILE A 70 -18.44 -12.70 -5.19
C ILE A 70 -17.42 -11.55 -4.98
N ARG A 71 -17.85 -10.29 -4.90
CA ARG A 71 -17.02 -9.10 -4.58
C ARG A 71 -16.68 -9.01 -3.08
N ARG A 72 -16.14 -10.07 -2.51
CA ARG A 72 -15.84 -10.10 -1.07
C ARG A 72 -14.34 -10.06 -0.82
N ILE A 73 -13.86 -8.88 -0.43
CA ILE A 73 -12.48 -8.69 0.05
C ILE A 73 -12.48 -8.58 1.56
N THR A 74 -11.81 -9.51 2.24
CA THR A 74 -11.69 -9.54 3.70
C THR A 74 -10.34 -8.96 4.14
N ASN A 75 -9.27 -9.31 3.43
CA ASN A 75 -7.91 -8.87 3.68
C ASN A 75 -7.36 -8.19 2.43
N LEU A 76 -6.88 -6.96 2.56
CA LEU A 76 -6.28 -6.21 1.46
C LEU A 76 -4.91 -5.70 1.89
N LEU A 77 -3.88 -6.08 1.13
CA LEU A 77 -2.54 -5.51 1.19
C LEU A 77 -2.31 -4.72 -0.09
N VAL A 78 -1.98 -3.44 0.05
CA VAL A 78 -1.62 -2.57 -1.07
C VAL A 78 -0.24 -2.00 -0.79
N ILE A 79 0.70 -2.22 -1.71
CA ILE A 79 2.06 -1.67 -1.66
C ILE A 79 2.17 -0.71 -2.84
N LEU A 80 2.28 0.58 -2.55
CA LEU A 80 2.46 1.64 -3.52
C LEU A 80 3.83 2.28 -3.27
N PRO A 81 4.86 1.82 -3.99
CA PRO A 81 6.19 2.43 -3.91
C PRO A 81 6.15 3.87 -4.43
N SER A 82 7.26 4.58 -4.26
CA SER A 82 7.47 5.91 -4.79
C SER A 82 7.21 5.97 -6.31
N LEU A 83 6.18 6.71 -6.74
CA LEU A 83 5.90 6.90 -8.18
C LEU A 83 6.97 7.71 -8.92
N LEU A 84 7.81 8.46 -8.20
CA LEU A 84 8.99 9.07 -8.81
C LEU A 84 10.00 8.00 -9.23
N GLU A 85 10.19 6.94 -8.45
CA GLU A 85 11.15 5.89 -8.80
C GLU A 85 10.71 5.14 -10.04
N THR A 86 9.41 4.84 -10.17
CA THR A 86 8.86 4.19 -11.36
C THR A 86 8.88 5.10 -12.59
N ALA A 87 8.66 6.41 -12.41
CA ALA A 87 8.70 7.37 -13.51
C ALA A 87 10.13 7.79 -13.93
N TYR A 88 11.15 7.39 -13.17
CA TYR A 88 12.57 7.70 -13.42
C TYR A 88 13.44 6.45 -13.44
N THR A 89 12.89 5.27 -13.75
CA THR A 89 13.75 4.16 -14.13
C THR A 89 14.62 4.62 -15.30
N ASP A 90 15.92 4.45 -15.15
CA ASP A 90 17.01 5.03 -15.95
C ASP A 90 17.05 4.44 -17.39
N GLU A 91 15.90 4.11 -17.98
CA GLU A 91 15.71 3.54 -19.32
C GLU A 91 16.08 4.52 -20.45
N GLY A 92 16.69 5.66 -20.11
CA GLY A 92 16.92 6.78 -21.03
C GLY A 92 18.37 7.08 -21.36
N ASP A 93 19.34 6.45 -20.72
CA ASP A 93 20.72 6.44 -21.22
C ASP A 93 20.88 5.19 -22.10
N GLU A 94 20.09 5.10 -23.18
CA GLU A 94 20.61 4.44 -24.37
C GLU A 94 21.92 5.15 -24.65
N ALA A 95 23.02 4.46 -24.33
CA ALA A 95 24.37 4.89 -24.61
C ALA A 95 24.35 5.42 -26.03
N ASP A 96 24.39 6.75 -26.14
CA ASP A 96 24.55 7.45 -27.39
C ASP A 96 25.82 6.82 -27.95
N ASP A 97 25.64 5.85 -28.87
CA ASP A 97 26.68 5.09 -29.51
C ASP A 97 27.34 6.07 -30.47
N SER A 98 28.01 7.06 -29.87
CA SER A 98 28.98 7.93 -30.49
C SER A 98 30.23 7.10 -30.74
N THR A 99 30.07 5.93 -31.35
CA THR A 99 31.06 5.40 -32.28
C THR A 99 31.04 6.32 -33.50
N ASP A 100 31.50 7.55 -33.31
CA ASP A 100 32.00 8.39 -34.38
C ASP A 100 33.27 7.71 -34.90
N ALA A 101 33.06 6.76 -35.80
CA ALA A 101 34.08 6.08 -36.58
C ALA A 101 34.68 7.06 -37.60
N SER A 102 35.39 8.08 -37.13
CA SER A 102 36.18 8.98 -37.98
C SER A 102 37.38 9.56 -37.25
N TYR A 103 38.26 8.71 -36.73
CA TYR A 103 39.69 9.05 -36.66
C TYR A 103 40.53 7.89 -37.19
N ALA A 104 40.74 7.92 -38.51
CA ALA A 104 41.81 7.20 -39.14
C ALA A 104 43.16 7.67 -38.56
N SER A 105 43.92 6.74 -38.00
CA SER A 105 45.37 6.80 -38.05
C SER A 105 45.93 5.39 -38.15
N SER A 106 46.34 5.10 -39.38
CA SER A 106 47.22 4.03 -39.81
C SER A 106 48.44 3.86 -38.90
N SER A 107 48.72 2.65 -38.44
CA SER A 107 50.05 2.02 -38.55
C SER A 107 50.08 0.58 -38.01
N THR A 108 50.11 -0.36 -38.95
CA THR A 108 51.06 -1.50 -39.06
C THR A 108 51.47 -2.35 -37.84
N HIS A 109 51.32 -3.67 -38.06
CA HIS A 109 52.14 -4.79 -37.58
C HIS A 109 52.09 -5.16 -36.09
N SER A 110 51.62 -6.38 -35.81
CA SER A 110 52.53 -7.52 -35.64
C SER A 110 51.72 -8.77 -35.37
N ASP A 111 52.00 -9.81 -36.15
CA ASP A 111 51.58 -11.17 -35.92
C ASP A 111 52.03 -11.63 -34.52
N ASN A 112 51.15 -12.28 -33.77
CA ASN A 112 51.58 -13.24 -32.76
C ASN A 112 50.58 -14.39 -32.68
N GLU A 113 51.03 -15.52 -33.21
CA GLU A 113 50.41 -16.82 -33.12
C GLU A 113 50.45 -17.35 -31.68
N GLY A 114 49.44 -18.18 -31.38
CA GLY A 114 49.55 -19.24 -30.38
C GLY A 114 49.24 -18.80 -28.95
N THR A 115 48.16 -19.34 -28.39
CA THR A 115 48.26 -20.48 -27.46
C THR A 115 46.84 -20.98 -27.18
N GLU A 116 46.57 -22.20 -27.60
CA GLU A 116 45.42 -23.00 -27.15
C GLU A 116 45.59 -23.30 -25.66
N SER A 117 44.59 -22.97 -24.84
CA SER A 117 44.44 -23.51 -23.49
C SER A 117 42.96 -23.57 -23.11
N ASP A 118 42.41 -24.72 -23.46
CA ASP A 118 41.44 -25.52 -22.72
C ASP A 118 41.48 -25.29 -21.20
N ASP A 119 40.36 -24.88 -20.60
CA ASP A 119 39.79 -25.57 -19.42
C ASP A 119 38.36 -25.07 -19.18
N GLY A 120 37.40 -25.90 -19.57
CA GLY A 120 35.99 -25.70 -19.33
C GLY A 120 35.63 -25.93 -17.86
N SER A 121 35.18 -24.87 -17.20
CA SER A 121 34.42 -24.98 -15.95
C SER A 121 33.33 -23.90 -15.89
N HIS A 122 32.31 -24.09 -16.73
CA HIS A 122 31.03 -23.39 -16.58
C HIS A 122 30.32 -23.89 -15.32
N ALA A 123 30.42 -23.12 -14.23
CA ALA A 123 29.49 -23.22 -13.13
C ALA A 123 28.10 -22.79 -13.60
N PRO A 124 27.01 -23.49 -13.23
CA PRO A 124 25.66 -23.05 -13.55
C PRO A 124 25.35 -21.79 -12.74
N SER A 125 25.30 -20.65 -13.41
CA SER A 125 24.72 -19.42 -12.90
C SER A 125 23.22 -19.63 -12.72
N LEU A 126 22.81 -19.82 -11.46
CA LEU A 126 21.42 -19.76 -11.01
C LEU A 126 21.01 -18.29 -10.85
N ASP A 127 20.97 -17.54 -11.94
CA ASP A 127 20.27 -16.26 -12.04
C ASP A 127 19.13 -16.43 -13.04
N SER A 128 18.13 -17.21 -12.64
CA SER A 128 16.80 -17.13 -13.22
C SER A 128 16.00 -16.22 -12.30
N GLU A 129 16.09 -14.92 -12.57
CA GLU A 129 15.00 -14.01 -12.25
C GLU A 129 13.80 -14.53 -13.05
N ASP A 130 12.99 -15.38 -12.40
CA ASP A 130 11.66 -15.77 -12.87
C ASP A 130 10.82 -14.49 -12.87
N GLU A 131 10.98 -13.73 -13.96
CA GLU A 131 10.05 -12.72 -14.41
C GLU A 131 8.70 -13.42 -14.49
N LEU A 132 7.86 -13.21 -13.48
CA LEU A 132 6.53 -13.78 -13.39
C LEU A 132 5.70 -13.19 -14.53
N GLU A 133 5.79 -13.85 -15.69
CA GLU A 133 4.85 -13.71 -16.78
C GLU A 133 3.49 -14.07 -16.19
N TYR A 134 2.74 -13.04 -15.80
CA TYR A 134 1.35 -13.18 -15.47
C TYR A 134 0.71 -13.78 -16.72
N GLU A 135 0.40 -15.07 -16.68
CA GLU A 135 -0.52 -15.66 -17.65
C GLU A 135 -1.79 -14.81 -17.57
N GLU A 136 -1.94 -13.87 -18.52
CA GLU A 136 -3.20 -13.23 -18.79
C GLU A 136 -4.19 -14.39 -18.94
N LEU A 137 -5.11 -14.50 -17.97
CA LEU A 137 -6.19 -15.47 -17.98
C LEU A 137 -6.68 -15.62 -19.41
N SER A 138 -6.50 -16.80 -19.99
CA SER A 138 -6.72 -16.96 -21.42
C SER A 138 -8.14 -16.47 -21.74
N THR A 139 -8.27 -15.74 -22.84
CA THR A 139 -9.54 -15.16 -23.28
C THR A 139 -10.66 -16.21 -23.33
N GLU A 140 -10.34 -17.50 -23.51
CA GLU A 140 -11.27 -18.62 -23.42
C GLU A 140 -11.88 -18.83 -22.01
N GLU A 141 -11.12 -18.70 -20.92
CA GLU A 141 -11.67 -18.87 -19.56
C GLU A 141 -12.66 -17.73 -19.20
N TYR A 142 -12.48 -16.55 -19.81
CA TYR A 142 -13.44 -15.45 -19.73
C TYR A 142 -14.71 -15.68 -20.56
N LEU A 143 -14.60 -16.40 -21.68
CA LEU A 143 -15.74 -16.71 -22.54
C LEU A 143 -16.62 -17.84 -21.97
N GLU A 144 -16.04 -18.78 -21.21
CA GLU A 144 -16.82 -19.80 -20.48
C GLU A 144 -17.73 -19.21 -19.39
N LEU A 145 -17.38 -18.04 -18.83
CA LEU A 145 -18.25 -17.27 -17.93
C LEU A 145 -19.30 -16.42 -18.67
N ARG A 146 -19.19 -16.27 -19.99
CA ARG A 146 -19.99 -15.34 -20.80
C ARG A 146 -21.14 -16.02 -21.53
N ASP A 147 -21.08 -17.34 -21.74
CA ASP A 147 -22.13 -18.07 -22.46
C ASP A 147 -23.40 -18.34 -21.64
N GLU A 148 -23.38 -18.11 -20.31
CA GLU A 148 -24.59 -18.17 -19.47
C GLU A 148 -25.31 -16.80 -19.31
N ASP A 149 -24.67 -15.68 -19.71
CA ASP A 149 -25.21 -14.33 -19.49
C ASP A 149 -25.37 -13.52 -20.80
N LYS A 150 -26.36 -13.90 -21.61
CA LYS A 150 -26.89 -13.05 -22.71
C LYS A 150 -27.54 -11.74 -22.22
N SER A 151 -27.47 -11.43 -20.93
CA SER A 151 -27.99 -10.21 -20.29
C SER A 151 -26.98 -9.04 -20.26
N LEU A 152 -25.69 -9.31 -20.46
CA LEU A 152 -24.59 -8.32 -20.27
C LEU A 152 -24.54 -7.20 -21.32
N ALA A 153 -25.07 -7.42 -22.52
CA ALA A 153 -25.16 -6.37 -23.55
C ALA A 153 -26.10 -5.21 -23.13
N HIS A 154 -27.02 -5.46 -22.20
CA HIS A 154 -27.89 -4.41 -21.66
C HIS A 154 -27.20 -3.57 -20.56
N LEU A 155 -26.21 -4.14 -19.85
CA LEU A 155 -25.53 -3.48 -18.74
C LEU A 155 -24.47 -2.46 -19.19
N ILE A 156 -23.86 -2.67 -20.36
CA ILE A 156 -22.94 -1.70 -21.00
C ILE A 156 -23.68 -0.41 -21.40
N ALA A 157 -24.99 -0.46 -21.64
CA ALA A 157 -25.81 0.72 -21.88
C ALA A 157 -26.17 1.48 -20.58
N VAL A 158 -26.11 0.82 -19.42
CA VAL A 158 -26.44 1.39 -18.10
C VAL A 158 -25.22 2.05 -17.45
N THR A 159 -24.00 1.57 -17.70
CA THR A 159 -22.77 2.19 -17.18
C THR A 159 -22.45 3.54 -17.81
N GLN A 160 -23.02 3.87 -18.98
CA GLN A 160 -22.98 5.23 -19.54
C GLN A 160 -23.96 6.21 -18.85
N ILE A 161 -24.78 5.73 -17.91
CA ILE A 161 -25.81 6.53 -17.20
C ILE A 161 -25.42 6.79 -15.72
N LEU A 162 -24.35 6.16 -15.21
CA LEU A 162 -23.83 6.53 -13.89
C LEU A 162 -23.20 7.93 -13.99
N PRO A 163 -23.61 8.89 -13.14
CA PRO A 163 -23.01 10.21 -13.16
C PRO A 163 -21.54 10.04 -12.81
N SER A 164 -20.65 10.51 -13.70
CA SER A 164 -19.23 10.64 -13.42
C SER A 164 -19.10 11.44 -12.12
N PHE A 165 -18.84 10.74 -11.01
CA PHE A 165 -18.59 11.37 -9.73
C PHE A 165 -17.19 11.96 -9.83
N ARG A 166 -17.08 13.12 -10.52
CA ARG A 166 -15.95 14.02 -10.35
C ARG A 166 -15.88 14.27 -8.85
N MET A 167 -14.73 13.99 -8.22
CA MET A 167 -14.41 14.56 -6.91
C MET A 167 -14.87 16.02 -6.95
N GLY A 168 -15.99 16.30 -6.26
CA GLY A 168 -16.61 17.62 -6.30
C GLY A 168 -15.54 18.60 -5.89
N ALA A 169 -15.25 19.59 -6.74
CA ALA A 169 -14.11 20.50 -6.63
C ALA A 169 -13.72 20.72 -5.16
N GLY A 170 -12.78 19.90 -4.69
CA GLY A 170 -12.26 20.01 -3.34
C GLY A 170 -11.59 21.37 -3.20
N PRO A 171 -11.26 21.81 -1.97
CA PRO A 171 -10.50 23.03 -1.78
C PRO A 171 -9.32 23.01 -2.76
N ARG A 172 -9.26 24.01 -3.67
CA ARG A 172 -8.17 24.16 -4.63
C ARG A 172 -6.87 24.13 -3.84
N PHE A 173 -6.12 23.04 -3.97
CA PHE A 173 -4.78 22.93 -3.42
C PHE A 173 -3.92 23.99 -4.12
N TYR A 174 -3.77 25.15 -3.48
CA TYR A 174 -2.73 26.09 -3.86
C TYR A 174 -1.44 25.56 -3.26
N TRP A 175 -0.59 25.02 -4.12
CA TRP A 175 0.77 24.69 -3.73
C TRP A 175 1.45 25.97 -3.23
N THR A 176 1.75 26.04 -1.93
CA THR A 176 2.46 27.17 -1.31
C THR A 176 3.96 26.94 -1.27
N GLY A 177 4.50 26.02 -2.07
CA GLY A 177 5.94 25.96 -2.29
C GLY A 177 6.35 27.21 -3.06
N THR A 178 6.48 28.35 -2.38
CA THR A 178 7.22 29.48 -2.92
C THR A 178 8.65 28.98 -3.10
N LEU A 179 9.00 28.56 -4.32
CA LEU A 179 10.40 28.43 -4.75
C LEU A 179 11.06 29.74 -4.35
N HIS A 180 11.91 29.69 -3.32
CA HIS A 180 12.53 30.89 -2.78
C HIS A 180 13.38 31.48 -3.91
N PRO A 181 13.06 32.67 -4.44
CA PRO A 181 13.68 33.19 -5.67
C PRO A 181 15.16 33.56 -5.48
N SER A 182 15.70 33.39 -4.27
CA SER A 182 17.06 33.75 -3.88
C SER A 182 18.13 32.68 -4.17
N ASP A 183 17.77 31.44 -4.51
CA ASP A 183 18.75 30.36 -4.79
C ASP A 183 18.97 30.05 -6.28
N VAL A 184 18.26 30.71 -7.20
CA VAL A 184 18.41 30.45 -8.64
C VAL A 184 19.36 31.48 -9.25
N GLY A 185 20.65 31.30 -8.97
CA GLY A 185 21.72 32.00 -9.67
C GLY A 185 21.77 31.60 -11.14
N GLY A 186 21.12 32.39 -12.02
CA GLY A 186 21.38 32.45 -13.47
C GLY A 186 21.17 31.18 -14.30
N LYS A 187 20.62 30.09 -13.74
CA LYS A 187 20.29 28.88 -14.51
C LYS A 187 19.06 29.12 -15.39
N ASP A 188 19.13 28.61 -16.61
CA ASP A 188 18.16 28.79 -17.68
C ASP A 188 16.72 28.46 -17.25
N LEU A 189 15.82 29.44 -17.37
CA LEU A 189 14.42 29.33 -16.97
C LEU A 189 13.64 28.31 -17.81
N SER A 190 14.18 27.88 -18.94
CA SER A 190 13.60 26.81 -19.76
C SER A 190 13.53 25.47 -19.00
N GLN A 191 14.51 25.18 -18.13
CA GLN A 191 14.56 23.94 -17.33
C GLN A 191 13.46 23.89 -16.26
N LEU A 192 13.01 25.05 -15.76
CA LEU A 192 11.89 25.15 -14.81
C LEU A 192 10.55 24.76 -15.44
N GLY A 193 10.35 25.01 -16.74
CA GLY A 193 9.14 24.62 -17.47
C GLY A 193 8.98 23.10 -17.55
N HIS A 194 10.07 22.38 -17.81
CA HIS A 194 10.08 20.91 -17.85
C HIS A 194 9.78 20.30 -16.47
N LEU A 195 10.39 20.82 -15.41
CA LEU A 195 10.14 20.36 -14.05
C LEU A 195 8.69 20.60 -13.60
N ALA A 196 8.10 21.76 -13.96
CA ALA A 196 6.71 22.05 -13.65
C ALA A 196 5.74 21.12 -14.38
N SER A 197 5.95 20.90 -15.69
CA SER A 197 5.13 19.97 -16.46
C SER A 197 5.27 18.54 -15.96
N TYR A 198 6.47 18.13 -15.54
CA TYR A 198 6.72 16.79 -15.02
C TYR A 198 6.01 16.56 -13.68
N LYS A 199 6.14 17.50 -12.74
CA LYS A 199 5.49 17.43 -11.44
C LYS A 199 3.97 17.30 -11.55
N MET A 200 3.36 17.97 -12.54
CA MET A 200 1.93 17.81 -12.81
C MET A 200 1.57 16.39 -13.26
N ARG A 201 2.40 15.73 -14.08
CA ARG A 201 2.14 14.35 -14.51
C ARG A 201 2.19 13.35 -13.36
N VAL A 202 3.17 13.48 -12.46
CA VAL A 202 3.26 12.62 -11.27
C VAL A 202 2.07 12.85 -10.36
N MET A 203 1.66 14.11 -10.15
CA MET A 203 0.45 14.43 -9.39
C MET A 203 -0.82 13.83 -9.99
N ASP A 204 -0.98 13.93 -11.32
CA ASP A 204 -2.15 13.37 -12.01
C ASP A 204 -2.16 11.84 -11.88
N ARG A 205 -1.00 11.18 -12.00
CA ARG A 205 -0.87 9.74 -11.81
C ARG A 205 -1.15 9.31 -10.37
N GLU A 206 -0.58 9.99 -9.38
CA GLU A 206 -0.88 9.75 -7.95
C GLU A 206 -2.38 9.88 -7.69
N LEU A 207 -3.01 10.90 -8.26
CA LEU A 207 -4.46 11.11 -8.12
C LEU A 207 -5.25 9.96 -8.71
N ASP A 208 -4.87 9.44 -9.88
CA ASP A 208 -5.52 8.29 -10.51
C ASP A 208 -5.39 7.03 -9.66
N VAL A 209 -4.19 6.74 -9.16
CA VAL A 209 -3.86 5.60 -8.30
C VAL A 209 -4.66 5.66 -7.00
N TYR A 210 -4.67 6.80 -6.30
CA TYR A 210 -5.41 6.95 -5.04
C TYR A 210 -6.92 6.94 -5.26
N SER A 211 -7.38 7.47 -6.40
CA SER A 211 -8.79 7.37 -6.78
C SER A 211 -9.20 5.93 -7.03
N ALA A 212 -8.35 5.12 -7.67
CA ALA A 212 -8.60 3.70 -7.88
C ALA A 212 -8.60 2.93 -6.54
N LEU A 213 -7.61 3.17 -5.67
CA LEU A 213 -7.58 2.58 -4.33
C LEU A 213 -8.84 2.91 -3.55
N ARG A 214 -9.28 4.17 -3.56
CA ARG A 214 -10.53 4.59 -2.91
C ARG A 214 -11.74 3.83 -3.45
N ARG A 215 -11.87 3.68 -4.78
CA ARG A 215 -12.98 2.91 -5.39
C ARG A 215 -12.95 1.44 -4.98
N VAL A 216 -11.77 0.82 -4.94
CA VAL A 216 -11.60 -0.56 -4.43
C VAL A 216 -12.05 -0.65 -2.96
N LEU A 217 -11.65 0.30 -2.12
CA LEU A 217 -12.06 0.35 -0.71
C LEU A 217 -13.58 0.59 -0.56
N GLU A 218 -14.19 1.41 -1.41
CA GLU A 218 -15.63 1.67 -1.40
C GLU A 218 -16.42 0.39 -1.71
N ILE A 219 -16.00 -0.34 -2.75
CA ILE A 219 -16.59 -1.62 -3.13
C ILE A 219 -16.38 -2.67 -2.02
N ALA A 220 -15.18 -2.73 -1.44
CA ALA A 220 -14.84 -3.68 -0.38
C ALA A 220 -15.38 -3.32 1.01
N SER A 221 -15.92 -2.12 1.20
CA SER A 221 -16.26 -1.55 2.52
C SER A 221 -17.12 -2.46 3.40
N GLY A 222 -18.06 -3.19 2.77
CA GLY A 222 -18.97 -4.11 3.45
C GLY A 222 -18.32 -5.40 3.93
N SER A 223 -17.16 -5.80 3.42
CA SER A 223 -16.51 -7.07 3.76
C SER A 223 -15.12 -6.93 4.37
N LEU A 224 -14.47 -5.77 4.17
CA LEU A 224 -13.08 -5.55 4.52
C LEU A 224 -12.90 -5.54 6.04
N LYS A 225 -12.11 -6.49 6.54
CA LYS A 225 -11.76 -6.62 7.97
C LYS A 225 -10.32 -6.18 8.25
N GLN A 226 -9.40 -6.44 7.34
CA GLN A 226 -8.00 -6.06 7.47
C GLN A 226 -7.53 -5.30 6.24
N PHE A 227 -6.95 -4.14 6.47
CA PHE A 227 -6.31 -3.35 5.42
C PHE A 227 -4.89 -2.98 5.84
N SER A 228 -3.94 -3.27 4.96
CA SER A 228 -2.55 -2.86 5.09
C SER A 228 -2.15 -2.05 3.87
N LEU A 229 -1.65 -0.84 4.10
CA LEU A 229 -1.19 0.06 3.06
C LEU A 229 0.27 0.38 3.31
N TYR A 230 1.15 0.03 2.38
CA TYR A 230 2.46 0.63 2.25
C TYR A 230 2.40 1.71 1.19
N TRP A 231 2.89 2.90 1.53
CA TRP A 231 2.67 4.07 0.72
C TRP A 231 3.83 5.07 0.83
N GLU A 232 4.30 5.58 -0.31
CA GLU A 232 5.32 6.62 -0.38
C GLU A 232 4.83 7.80 -1.22
N PRO A 233 4.05 8.73 -0.65
CA PRO A 233 3.55 9.87 -1.39
C PRO A 233 4.64 10.87 -1.75
N HIS A 234 4.56 11.42 -2.94
CA HIS A 234 5.38 12.56 -3.37
C HIS A 234 4.75 13.90 -3.06
N CYS A 235 3.42 13.94 -3.10
CA CYS A 235 2.66 15.14 -2.85
C CYS A 235 1.99 15.11 -1.49
N ASP A 236 1.71 16.29 -0.94
CA ASP A 236 0.89 16.43 0.26
C ASP A 236 -0.54 15.95 -0.05
N PHE A 237 -0.81 14.67 0.22
CA PHE A 237 -2.09 14.03 -0.07
C PHE A 237 -2.84 13.74 1.24
N ASN A 238 -4.02 14.33 1.40
CA ASN A 238 -4.87 14.10 2.57
C ASN A 238 -5.32 12.63 2.63
N ILE A 239 -4.76 11.87 3.56
CA ILE A 239 -5.06 10.45 3.72
C ILE A 239 -6.54 10.20 4.07
N ASP A 240 -7.20 11.17 4.70
CA ASP A 240 -8.63 11.07 5.03
C ASP A 240 -9.49 11.02 3.76
N ALA A 241 -9.02 11.62 2.68
CA ALA A 241 -9.68 11.57 1.38
C ALA A 241 -9.47 10.21 0.68
N LEU A 242 -8.57 9.35 1.17
CA LEU A 242 -8.43 7.99 0.66
C LEU A 242 -9.52 7.06 1.17
N PHE A 243 -9.90 7.24 2.44
CA PHE A 243 -10.73 6.28 3.14
C PHE A 243 -12.22 6.60 2.99
N PRO A 244 -13.04 5.68 2.45
CA PRO A 244 -14.47 5.71 2.67
C PRO A 244 -14.79 5.26 4.10
N VAL A 245 -16.08 5.25 4.46
CA VAL A 245 -16.51 4.61 5.71
C VAL A 245 -16.30 3.10 5.57
N LEU A 246 -15.48 2.53 6.44
CA LEU A 246 -15.18 1.10 6.47
C LEU A 246 -15.81 0.49 7.73
N PRO A 247 -17.10 0.12 7.70
CA PRO A 247 -17.85 -0.27 8.90
C PRO A 247 -17.30 -1.53 9.57
N ASN A 248 -16.71 -2.44 8.80
CA ASN A 248 -16.27 -3.75 9.27
C ASN A 248 -14.75 -3.86 9.46
N ILE A 249 -14.00 -2.77 9.25
CA ILE A 249 -12.56 -2.79 9.45
C ILE A 249 -12.24 -3.04 10.92
N GLN A 250 -11.42 -4.04 11.18
CA GLN A 250 -10.94 -4.42 12.51
C GLN A 250 -9.47 -4.09 12.67
N ARG A 251 -8.68 -4.24 11.59
CA ARG A 251 -7.24 -3.96 11.60
C ARG A 251 -6.89 -3.02 10.46
N LEU A 252 -6.24 -1.93 10.80
CA LEU A 252 -5.73 -0.96 9.84
C LEU A 252 -4.26 -0.71 10.11
N THR A 253 -3.44 -1.01 9.11
CA THR A 253 -1.99 -0.92 9.18
C THR A 253 -1.51 -0.01 8.06
N ILE A 254 -0.84 1.10 8.39
CA ILE A 254 -0.35 2.05 7.39
C ILE A 254 1.15 2.25 7.61
N PHE A 255 1.88 2.05 6.51
CA PHE A 255 3.32 2.20 6.43
C PHE A 255 3.63 3.31 5.46
N GLU A 256 4.47 4.22 5.92
CA GLU A 256 4.97 5.29 5.09
C GLU A 256 6.48 5.16 4.97
N GLY A 257 6.98 4.98 3.75
CA GLY A 257 8.40 4.77 3.51
C GLY A 257 9.23 6.06 3.60
N ARG A 258 8.61 7.23 3.38
CA ARG A 258 9.34 8.51 3.36
C ARG A 258 9.54 9.09 4.76
N ALA A 259 10.76 9.55 5.02
CA ALA A 259 11.06 10.44 6.14
C ALA A 259 10.73 11.90 5.76
N ILE A 260 9.90 12.58 6.54
CA ILE A 260 9.53 13.99 6.35
C ILE A 260 10.13 14.83 7.48
N ASN A 261 10.40 16.09 7.16
CA ASN A 261 10.95 17.07 8.07
C ASN A 261 10.02 17.31 9.29
N GLN A 262 10.62 17.38 10.49
CA GLN A 262 9.93 17.48 11.78
C GLN A 262 8.98 18.69 11.90
N ASP A 263 9.26 19.77 11.18
CA ASP A 263 8.51 21.03 11.24
C ASP A 263 7.02 20.86 10.86
N THR A 264 6.68 19.81 10.11
CA THR A 264 5.33 19.62 9.58
C THR A 264 4.33 19.10 10.60
N ILE A 265 4.78 18.38 11.64
CA ILE A 265 3.93 17.78 12.68
C ILE A 265 3.14 18.84 13.45
N HIS A 266 3.76 19.99 13.74
CA HIS A 266 3.12 21.07 14.50
C HIS A 266 1.95 21.70 13.73
N THR A 267 2.02 21.76 12.40
CA THR A 267 1.00 22.39 11.56
C THR A 267 -0.31 21.57 11.55
N ILE A 268 -0.21 20.24 11.51
CA ILE A 268 -1.37 19.32 11.50
C ILE A 268 -2.17 19.46 12.79
N LEU A 269 -1.47 19.45 13.93
CA LEU A 269 -2.09 19.39 15.25
C LEU A 269 -2.82 20.70 15.63
N GLN A 270 -2.50 21.80 14.94
CA GLN A 270 -3.14 23.10 15.13
C GLN A 270 -4.41 23.28 14.27
N GLN A 271 -4.64 22.45 13.27
CA GLN A 271 -5.85 22.55 12.47
C GLN A 271 -7.08 22.12 13.30
N LYS A 272 -8.06 23.02 13.39
CA LYS A 272 -9.36 22.72 14.01
C LYS A 272 -10.21 21.95 13.01
N PHE A 273 -10.40 20.66 13.25
CA PHE A 273 -11.25 19.83 12.40
C PHE A 273 -12.70 19.89 12.87
N ALA A 274 -13.62 19.97 11.92
CA ALA A 274 -15.04 19.71 12.18
C ALA A 274 -15.20 18.26 12.69
N PRO A 275 -16.27 17.94 13.44
CA PRO A 275 -16.54 16.54 13.79
C PRO A 275 -16.87 15.76 12.50
N PHE A 276 -16.01 14.81 12.14
CA PHE A 276 -16.23 13.91 11.02
C PHE A 276 -16.97 12.64 11.47
N PRO A 277 -17.77 12.01 10.58
CA PRO A 277 -18.32 10.68 10.86
C PRO A 277 -17.19 9.70 11.19
N PRO A 278 -17.42 8.73 12.09
CA PRO A 278 -16.43 7.72 12.40
C PRO A 278 -16.15 6.88 11.15
N LEU A 279 -14.97 7.03 10.56
CA LEU A 279 -14.56 6.26 9.38
C LEU A 279 -14.43 4.75 9.69
N PHE A 280 -14.07 4.42 10.94
CA PHE A 280 -13.68 3.06 11.35
C PHE A 280 -14.40 2.63 12.65
N PRO A 281 -15.73 2.41 12.63
CA PRO A 281 -16.51 2.16 13.84
C PRO A 281 -16.18 0.82 14.54
N SER A 282 -15.65 -0.17 13.82
CA SER A 282 -15.30 -1.50 14.34
C SER A 282 -13.81 -1.72 14.58
N LEU A 283 -12.99 -0.65 14.49
CA LEU A 283 -11.54 -0.77 14.53
C LEU A 283 -11.07 -1.31 15.88
N LEU A 284 -10.31 -2.40 15.87
CA LEU A 284 -9.73 -3.06 17.04
C LEU A 284 -8.23 -2.78 17.15
N GLU A 285 -7.52 -2.81 16.03
CA GLU A 285 -6.07 -2.61 15.97
C GLU A 285 -5.74 -1.52 14.95
N PHE A 286 -4.97 -0.54 15.38
CA PHE A 286 -4.47 0.52 14.51
C PHE A 286 -2.96 0.61 14.60
N ASN A 287 -2.28 0.57 13.47
CA ASN A 287 -0.83 0.48 13.42
C ASN A 287 -0.31 1.44 12.35
N ILE A 288 0.50 2.42 12.78
CA ILE A 288 1.19 3.36 11.90
C ILE A 288 2.69 3.21 12.15
N SER A 289 3.46 2.82 11.13
CA SER A 289 4.92 2.69 11.29
C SER A 289 5.64 4.02 11.30
N ASN A 290 5.08 5.02 10.63
CA ASN A 290 5.74 6.28 10.39
C ASN A 290 4.72 7.44 10.36
N ILE A 291 5.10 8.57 10.98
CA ILE A 291 4.27 9.74 11.30
C ILE A 291 4.44 10.83 10.24
N TYR A 292 5.45 10.66 9.39
CA TYR A 292 6.02 11.76 8.66
C TYR A 292 5.03 12.38 7.67
N SER A 293 3.98 11.67 7.27
CA SER A 293 2.82 12.19 6.55
C SER A 293 2.21 13.37 7.31
N SER A 294 2.55 14.55 6.80
CA SER A 294 1.92 15.85 7.02
C SER A 294 0.41 15.86 6.81
N ASN A 295 -0.16 14.73 6.41
CA ASN A 295 -1.46 14.66 5.77
C ASN A 295 -2.44 13.70 6.44
N TRP A 296 -2.09 13.15 7.60
CA TRP A 296 -3.09 12.69 8.54
C TRP A 296 -3.91 13.89 8.99
N GLY A 297 -4.98 14.18 8.26
CA GLY A 297 -5.95 15.15 8.75
C GLY A 297 -6.39 14.72 10.14
N GLY A 298 -6.66 15.68 11.01
CA GLY A 298 -7.10 15.36 12.36
C GLY A 298 -8.42 14.60 12.37
N THR A 299 -9.09 14.41 11.23
CA THR A 299 -10.29 13.59 11.10
C THR A 299 -9.99 12.12 11.38
N SER A 300 -8.91 11.54 10.85
CA SER A 300 -8.50 10.16 11.18
C SER A 300 -8.12 10.04 12.66
N ILE A 301 -7.38 11.00 13.20
CA ILE A 301 -7.03 11.01 14.63
C ILE A 301 -8.29 11.13 15.51
N HIS A 302 -9.25 11.96 15.10
CA HIS A 302 -10.54 12.08 15.77
C HIS A 302 -11.38 10.80 15.63
N ALA A 303 -11.31 10.12 14.49
CA ALA A 303 -11.97 8.84 14.28
C ALA A 303 -11.45 7.79 15.27
N LEU A 304 -10.14 7.77 15.53
CA LEU A 304 -9.55 6.91 16.57
C LEU A 304 -10.10 7.23 17.97
N LYS A 305 -10.27 8.52 18.32
CA LYS A 305 -10.89 8.90 19.60
C LYS A 305 -12.34 8.48 19.71
N SER A 306 -13.05 8.45 18.58
CA SER A 306 -14.46 8.06 18.54
C SER A 306 -14.67 6.55 18.54
N SER A 307 -13.64 5.76 18.21
CA SER A 307 -13.71 4.31 18.22
C SER A 307 -13.76 3.79 19.65
N THR A 308 -14.92 3.27 20.05
CA THR A 308 -15.09 2.61 21.36
C THR A 308 -14.52 1.20 21.39
N THR A 309 -14.14 0.64 20.23
CA THR A 309 -13.71 -0.75 20.09
C THR A 309 -12.20 -0.91 20.03
N LEU A 310 -11.45 0.18 19.93
CA LEU A 310 -9.99 0.16 19.75
C LEU A 310 -9.30 -0.49 20.96
N ARG A 311 -8.62 -1.62 20.71
CA ARG A 311 -7.92 -2.45 21.71
C ARG A 311 -6.42 -2.25 21.68
N SER A 312 -5.85 -1.95 20.53
CA SER A 312 -4.40 -1.81 20.38
C SER A 312 -4.09 -0.70 19.41
N VAL A 313 -3.15 0.16 19.78
CA VAL A 313 -2.64 1.24 18.94
C VAL A 313 -1.12 1.17 18.94
N SER A 314 -0.52 1.00 17.76
CA SER A 314 0.93 1.07 17.58
C SER A 314 1.26 2.34 16.82
N LEU A 315 1.86 3.31 17.51
CA LEU A 315 2.24 4.60 16.95
C LEU A 315 3.75 4.81 17.12
N PRO A 316 4.41 5.57 16.25
CA PRO A 316 5.81 5.90 16.43
C PRO A 316 5.94 6.92 17.57
N CYS A 317 6.99 6.83 18.38
CA CYS A 317 7.00 7.46 19.70
C CYS A 317 6.95 9.01 19.64
N LYS A 318 7.43 9.64 18.55
CA LYS A 318 7.27 11.10 18.32
C LYS A 318 5.81 11.53 18.19
N LEU A 319 4.94 10.70 17.62
CA LEU A 319 3.51 11.01 17.45
C LEU A 319 2.82 10.85 18.78
N VAL A 320 3.18 9.82 19.54
CA VAL A 320 2.70 9.66 20.92
C VAL A 320 3.07 10.90 21.74
N GLN A 321 4.33 11.37 21.64
CA GLN A 321 4.77 12.59 22.30
C GLN A 321 3.94 13.81 21.87
N ALA A 322 3.80 14.04 20.57
CA ALA A 322 3.04 15.17 20.05
C ALA A 322 1.55 15.10 20.48
N MET A 323 0.90 13.95 20.33
CA MET A 323 -0.48 13.76 20.78
C MET A 323 -0.66 13.98 22.29
N LEU A 324 0.36 13.68 23.11
CA LEU A 324 0.35 13.95 24.56
C LEU A 324 0.60 15.44 24.88
N GLU A 325 1.39 16.15 24.08
CA GLU A 325 1.62 17.59 24.23
C GLU A 325 0.37 18.39 23.88
N PHE A 326 -0.35 17.99 22.83
CA PHE A 326 -1.58 18.64 22.38
C PHE A 326 -2.86 18.14 23.08
N GLY A 327 -2.74 17.23 24.06
CA GLY A 327 -3.87 16.66 24.79
C GLY A 327 -4.84 15.86 23.91
N LEU A 328 -4.36 15.34 22.77
CA LEU A 328 -5.16 14.54 21.87
C LEU A 328 -5.35 13.12 22.38
N LEU A 329 -4.34 12.54 23.00
CA LEU A 329 -4.49 11.29 23.74
C LEU A 329 -5.01 11.61 25.14
N SER A 330 -6.34 11.54 25.31
CA SER A 330 -6.92 11.46 26.64
C SER A 330 -6.69 10.04 27.17
N LEU A 331 -5.56 9.83 27.84
CA LEU A 331 -5.38 8.62 28.63
C LEU A 331 -6.55 8.51 29.62
N PRO A 332 -7.14 7.32 29.82
CA PRO A 332 -8.24 7.13 30.74
C PRO A 332 -7.89 7.75 32.09
N ARG A 333 -8.83 8.50 32.69
CA ARG A 333 -8.62 9.34 33.89
C ARG A 333 -7.96 8.67 35.10
N LYS A 334 -7.82 7.33 35.09
CA LYS A 334 -7.17 6.53 36.13
C LYS A 334 -5.68 6.29 35.90
N VAL A 335 -5.13 6.72 34.78
CA VAL A 335 -3.71 6.65 34.47
C VAL A 335 -2.99 7.70 35.33
N LEU A 336 -2.17 7.24 36.27
CA LEU A 336 -1.47 8.12 37.22
C LEU A 336 -0.63 9.17 36.46
N PRO A 337 -0.59 10.43 36.90
CA PRO A 337 0.22 11.49 36.26
C PRO A 337 1.69 11.11 36.05
N THR A 338 2.24 10.26 36.92
CA THR A 338 3.59 9.70 36.81
C THR A 338 3.78 8.88 35.54
N SER A 339 2.80 8.07 35.13
CA SER A 339 2.91 7.25 33.90
C SER A 339 2.92 8.10 32.61
N VAL A 340 2.28 9.26 32.60
CA VAL A 340 2.33 10.22 31.48
C VAL A 340 3.70 10.88 31.39
N GLN A 341 4.28 11.24 32.54
CA GLN A 341 5.64 11.79 32.59
C GLN A 341 6.68 10.73 32.22
N THR A 342 6.51 9.48 32.67
CA THR A 342 7.34 8.35 32.26
C THR A 342 7.23 8.09 30.77
N LEU A 343 6.03 8.13 30.20
CA LEU A 343 5.82 8.04 28.75
C LEU A 343 6.55 9.14 27.99
N ARG A 344 6.44 10.39 28.42
CA ARG A 344 7.18 11.50 27.81
C ARG A 344 8.68 11.29 27.91
N ALA A 345 9.17 10.89 29.08
CA ALA A 345 10.59 10.63 29.30
C ALA A 345 11.11 9.47 28.44
N ILE A 346 10.31 8.41 28.29
CA ILE A 346 10.60 7.27 27.42
C ILE A 346 10.61 7.75 25.97
N CYS A 347 9.55 8.41 25.49
CA CYS A 347 9.46 8.87 24.10
C CYS A 347 10.53 9.91 23.75
N SER A 348 10.96 10.76 24.69
CA SER A 348 12.03 11.75 24.46
C SER A 348 13.42 11.13 24.37
N CYS A 349 13.61 9.91 24.88
CA CYS A 349 14.92 9.25 24.96
C CYS A 349 15.15 8.21 23.88
N ILE A 350 14.12 7.85 23.09
CA ILE A 350 14.23 6.78 22.10
C ILE A 350 14.31 7.36 20.69
N SER A 351 15.10 6.71 19.82
CA SER A 351 15.30 7.10 18.43
C SER A 351 13.99 7.16 17.63
N ASP A 352 14.02 7.98 16.59
CA ASP A 352 12.94 8.25 15.61
C ASP A 352 12.28 6.99 15.03
N THR A 353 12.99 5.87 15.06
CA THR A 353 12.62 4.58 14.47
C THR A 353 11.82 3.68 15.41
N THR A 354 11.68 4.04 16.69
CA THR A 354 11.04 3.17 17.68
C THR A 354 9.54 3.38 17.80
N ARG A 355 8.86 2.29 18.15
CA ARG A 355 7.41 2.21 18.17
C ARG A 355 6.92 1.97 19.59
N CYS A 356 5.82 2.62 19.90
CA CYS A 356 5.17 2.52 21.18
C CYS A 356 3.85 1.79 20.95
N LYS A 357 3.76 0.52 21.39
CA LYS A 357 2.50 -0.22 21.36
C LYS A 357 1.75 0.05 22.66
N VAL A 358 0.51 0.49 22.49
CA VAL A 358 -0.39 0.89 23.55
C VAL A 358 -1.59 -0.06 23.52
N ASP A 359 -1.60 -1.03 24.45
CA ASP A 359 -2.72 -1.96 24.58
C ASP A 359 -3.78 -1.36 25.54
N VAL A 360 -5.01 -1.29 25.06
CA VAL A 360 -6.20 -0.79 25.74
C VAL A 360 -7.03 -2.01 26.15
N THR A 361 -6.75 -2.58 27.33
CA THR A 361 -7.49 -3.75 27.81
C THR A 361 -8.80 -3.34 28.50
N GLY A 362 -9.90 -3.99 28.12
CA GLY A 362 -11.27 -3.55 28.44
C GLY A 362 -11.83 -3.92 29.82
N SER A 363 -11.04 -4.52 30.72
CA SER A 363 -11.54 -4.98 32.03
C SER A 363 -10.83 -4.35 33.24
N SER A 364 -9.63 -3.79 33.04
CA SER A 364 -8.91 -2.98 34.03
C SER A 364 -8.37 -1.73 33.32
N PRO A 365 -8.40 -0.53 33.91
CA PRO A 365 -7.86 0.70 33.31
C PRO A 365 -6.32 0.71 33.19
N ASP A 366 -5.67 -0.44 33.31
CA ASP A 366 -4.23 -0.58 33.21
C ASP A 366 -3.84 -0.55 31.74
N LEU A 367 -3.31 0.61 31.33
CA LEU A 367 -2.60 0.74 30.07
C LEU A 367 -1.26 0.02 30.20
N SER A 368 -1.16 -1.14 29.54
CA SER A 368 0.15 -1.76 29.30
C SER A 368 0.76 -1.09 28.07
N ILE A 369 1.86 -0.40 28.29
CA ILE A 369 2.65 0.20 27.22
C ILE A 369 3.84 -0.71 27.04
N THR A 370 3.91 -1.32 25.87
CA THR A 370 5.03 -2.15 25.47
C THR A 370 5.80 -1.36 24.43
N THR A 371 6.99 -0.89 24.82
CA THR A 371 7.92 -0.31 23.85
C THR A 371 8.39 -1.43 22.92
N LEU A 372 8.13 -1.29 21.64
CA LEU A 372 8.69 -2.16 20.61
C LEU A 372 9.98 -1.50 20.15
N LEU A 373 11.11 -2.17 20.46
CA LEU A 373 12.44 -1.65 20.18
C LEU A 373 12.87 -1.84 18.73
N SER A 374 12.11 -2.59 17.91
CA SER A 374 12.40 -2.79 16.49
C SER A 374 11.60 -1.82 15.61
N PRO A 375 12.26 -1.18 14.61
CA PRO A 375 11.54 -0.52 13.53
C PRO A 375 10.83 -1.56 12.67
N LEU A 376 9.56 -1.33 12.33
CA LEU A 376 8.92 -2.15 11.31
C LEU A 376 9.48 -1.79 9.95
N THR A 377 10.25 -2.70 9.36
CA THR A 377 10.71 -2.59 7.97
C THR A 377 9.63 -3.07 7.01
N LEU A 378 9.73 -2.70 5.73
CA LEU A 378 8.89 -3.30 4.68
C LEU A 378 9.01 -4.83 4.68
N ASP A 379 10.21 -5.35 4.98
CA ASP A 379 10.45 -6.79 5.09
C ASP A 379 9.80 -7.39 6.34
N GLU A 380 9.68 -6.65 7.44
CA GLU A 380 8.85 -7.06 8.58
C GLU A 380 7.35 -6.94 8.27
N LEU A 381 6.90 -6.06 7.36
CA LEU A 381 5.50 -6.05 6.93
C LEU A 381 5.19 -7.25 6.04
N LYS A 382 6.04 -7.47 5.02
CA LYS A 382 6.00 -8.66 4.17
C LYS A 382 6.09 -9.89 5.08
N GLY A 383 7.06 -9.89 5.97
CA GLY A 383 7.29 -10.84 7.04
C GLY A 383 6.08 -11.03 7.96
N GLU A 384 5.43 -10.00 8.48
CA GLU A 384 4.24 -10.12 9.34
C GLU A 384 3.06 -10.69 8.57
N TRP A 385 2.87 -10.30 7.31
CA TRP A 385 1.91 -10.94 6.42
C TRP A 385 2.27 -12.42 6.17
N GLU A 386 3.56 -12.73 6.12
CA GLU A 386 4.14 -14.05 5.92
C GLU A 386 4.39 -14.87 7.21
N GLU A 387 4.32 -14.30 8.41
CA GLU A 387 4.64 -14.93 9.70
C GLU A 387 3.38 -15.04 10.55
N ARG A 388 2.41 -14.12 10.38
CA ARG A 388 1.02 -14.35 10.79
C ARG A 388 0.35 -15.47 9.97
N ARG A 389 1.14 -16.21 9.18
CA ARG A 389 0.87 -17.53 8.62
C ARG A 389 0.33 -18.55 9.65
N TRP A 390 0.46 -18.36 10.97
CA TRP A 390 -0.13 -19.29 11.96
C TRP A 390 -0.54 -18.65 13.29
N PHE A 391 -1.83 -18.76 13.64
CA PHE A 391 -2.37 -19.10 14.97
C PHE A 391 -3.87 -19.38 14.80
N TYR A 392 -4.21 -20.55 14.26
CA TYR A 392 -5.42 -21.32 14.54
C TYR A 392 -5.15 -22.80 14.30
#